data_AF-A0A5C5FSW9-F1
#
_entry.id   AF-A0A5C5FSW9-F1
#
_cell.length_a   1.000
_cell.length_b   1.000
_cell.length_c   1.000
_cell.angle_alpha   90.00
_cell.angle_beta   90.00
_cell.angle_gamma   90.00
#
_symmetry.space_group_name_H-M   'P 1'
#
loop_
_entity.id
_entity.type
_entity.pdbx_description
1 polymer ?
#
loop_
_entity_poly.entity_id
_entity_poly.type
_entity_poly.pdbx_seq_one_letter_code
_entity_poly.pdbx_strand_id
1 'polypeptide(L)'
;MSATAAAADATAQAPQAPVAPAEERALALFARSALDLFDLWPALRLAISHGWGGDGAEGKTALAEDVVDLFYTAAISGGAGAGEGSSSLREQGIALPAADDVAATLLHVVGNEFDVDLEDGSEVLVARDLVALWRECLGRGAERARAQDREGRRFDAQREGGGGDESSGDDYEGSEDDDDDGDEDERMDGVEGQVPQLVETRPREEPVVDEDGFELVQTKKKGGRR
;
A
#
# COMPACT_ATOMS: atom_id res chain seq x y z
N MET A 1 28.00 28.13 -52.43
CA MET A 1 28.80 27.70 -51.26
C MET A 1 28.31 28.54 -50.09
N SER A 2 27.59 28.06 -49.09
CA SER A 2 27.24 26.71 -48.69
C SER A 2 25.91 26.77 -47.94
N ALA A 3 25.07 25.77 -48.17
CA ALA A 3 23.98 25.41 -47.29
C ALA A 3 24.56 24.58 -46.14
N THR A 4 24.12 24.83 -44.92
CA THR A 4 24.28 23.91 -43.78
C THR A 4 22.95 23.85 -43.07
N ALA A 5 22.23 22.77 -43.37
CA ALA A 5 21.12 22.24 -42.60
C ALA A 5 21.62 21.03 -41.79
N ALA A 6 20.78 20.58 -40.86
CA ALA A 6 20.89 19.41 -39.99
C ALA A 6 21.63 19.66 -38.66
N ALA A 7 21.15 19.23 -37.49
CA ALA A 7 20.05 18.31 -37.19
C ALA A 7 19.42 18.72 -35.85
N ALA A 8 18.09 18.81 -35.82
CA ALA A 8 17.32 18.77 -34.59
C ALA A 8 17.11 17.29 -34.25
N ASP A 9 17.76 16.84 -33.18
CA ASP A 9 17.53 15.54 -32.57
C ASP A 9 16.16 15.58 -31.89
N ALA A 10 15.15 15.09 -32.60
CA ALA A 10 13.80 14.91 -32.07
C ALA A 10 13.71 13.48 -31.56
N THR A 11 13.99 13.29 -30.27
CA THR A 11 13.67 12.07 -29.53
C THR A 11 12.15 11.92 -29.54
N ALA A 12 11.63 11.13 -30.46
CA ALA A 12 10.21 10.79 -30.54
C ALA A 12 9.87 9.86 -29.38
N GLN A 13 9.30 10.44 -28.32
CA GLN A 13 8.64 9.70 -27.25
C GLN A 13 7.48 8.90 -27.86
N ALA A 14 7.54 7.57 -27.80
CA ALA A 14 6.46 6.69 -28.25
C ALA A 14 5.16 6.98 -27.47
N PRO A 15 3.97 6.83 -28.09
CA PRO A 15 2.70 7.05 -27.41
C PRO A 15 2.56 6.03 -26.28
N GLN A 16 2.55 6.51 -25.03
CA GLN A 16 2.29 5.66 -23.87
C GLN A 16 0.87 5.08 -24.00
N ALA A 17 0.76 3.76 -23.86
CA ALA A 17 -0.52 3.09 -23.87
C ALA A 17 -1.38 3.60 -22.70
N PRO A 18 -2.69 3.84 -22.89
CA PRO A 18 -3.55 4.25 -21.79
C PRO A 18 -3.60 3.16 -20.72
N VAL A 19 -3.37 3.54 -19.46
CA VAL A 19 -3.54 2.65 -18.30
C VAL A 19 -4.94 2.07 -18.28
N ALA A 20 -5.07 0.81 -17.86
CA ALA A 20 -6.39 0.21 -17.73
C ALA A 20 -7.19 0.99 -16.66
N PRO A 21 -8.51 1.17 -16.81
CA PRO A 21 -9.33 1.94 -15.87
C PRO A 21 -9.32 1.37 -14.42
N ALA A 22 -8.94 0.11 -14.25
CA ALA A 22 -8.72 -0.50 -12.94
C ALA A 22 -7.40 -0.07 -12.28
N GLU A 23 -6.33 0.09 -13.07
CA GLU A 23 -5.02 0.53 -12.59
C GLU A 23 -5.05 1.99 -12.17
N GLU A 24 -5.72 2.85 -12.94
CA GLU A 24 -5.89 4.27 -12.59
C GLU A 24 -6.61 4.45 -11.23
N ARG A 25 -7.62 3.61 -10.96
CA ARG A 25 -8.32 3.60 -9.67
C ARG A 25 -7.46 3.04 -8.54
N ALA A 26 -6.67 2.02 -8.85
CA ALA A 26 -5.72 1.45 -7.89
C ALA A 26 -4.68 2.50 -7.49
N LEU A 27 -4.19 3.32 -8.43
CA LEU A 27 -3.23 4.40 -8.14
C LEU A 27 -3.77 5.43 -7.16
N ALA A 28 -5.02 5.89 -7.34
CA ALA A 28 -5.61 6.86 -6.42
C ALA A 28 -5.77 6.29 -4.99
N LEU A 29 -6.18 5.02 -4.87
CA LEU A 29 -6.27 4.32 -3.58
C LEU A 29 -4.89 4.09 -2.97
N PHE A 30 -3.91 3.75 -3.81
CA PHE A 30 -2.54 3.50 -3.40
C PHE A 30 -1.85 4.78 -2.90
N ALA A 31 -1.95 5.89 -3.64
CA ALA A 31 -1.39 7.17 -3.24
C ALA A 31 -1.93 7.61 -1.86
N ARG A 32 -3.23 7.42 -1.62
CA ARG A 32 -3.81 7.71 -0.31
C ARG A 32 -3.27 6.80 0.78
N SER A 33 -3.21 5.50 0.51
CA SER A 33 -2.72 4.50 1.47
C SER A 33 -1.23 4.68 1.79
N ALA A 34 -0.42 5.10 0.80
CA ALA A 34 0.99 5.40 0.98
C ALA A 34 1.20 6.61 1.91
N LEU A 35 0.41 7.68 1.75
CA LEU A 35 0.44 8.81 2.67
C LEU A 35 0.09 8.40 4.10
N ASP A 36 -0.95 7.58 4.28
CA ASP A 36 -1.36 7.09 5.60
C ASP A 36 -0.26 6.16 6.20
N LEU A 37 0.46 5.39 5.37
CA LEU A 37 1.61 4.59 5.81
C LEU A 37 2.80 5.45 6.24
N PHE A 38 3.10 6.52 5.50
CA PHE A 38 4.17 7.46 5.86
C PHE A 38 3.88 8.21 7.16
N ASP A 39 2.61 8.48 7.47
CA ASP A 39 2.20 9.04 8.76
C ASP A 39 2.44 8.09 9.93
N LEU A 40 2.60 6.79 9.68
CA LEU A 40 2.93 5.78 10.69
C LEU A 40 4.43 5.51 10.79
N TRP A 41 5.22 5.83 9.77
CA TRP A 41 6.65 5.54 9.71
C TRP A 41 7.44 6.40 10.73
N PRO A 42 8.06 5.80 11.77
CA PRO A 42 8.67 6.59 12.85
C PRO A 42 9.77 7.54 12.40
N ALA A 43 10.60 7.15 11.42
CA ALA A 43 11.67 8.01 10.90
C ALA A 43 11.13 9.31 10.30
N LEU A 44 10.10 9.23 9.45
CA LEU A 44 9.44 10.41 8.88
C LEU A 44 8.73 11.25 9.94
N ARG A 45 8.02 10.62 10.87
CA ARG A 45 7.36 11.35 11.97
C ARG A 45 8.35 12.17 12.78
N LEU A 46 9.50 11.59 13.09
CA LEU A 46 10.57 12.28 13.80
C LEU A 46 11.15 13.41 12.96
N ALA A 47 11.48 13.16 11.69
CA ALA A 47 11.99 14.17 10.78
C ALA A 47 11.07 15.39 10.68
N ILE A 48 9.78 15.16 10.45
CA ILE A 48 8.75 16.21 10.39
C ILE A 48 8.64 16.94 11.74
N SER A 49 8.62 16.21 12.86
CA SER A 49 8.52 16.83 14.20
C SER A 49 9.71 17.70 14.58
N HIS A 50 10.88 17.39 14.02
CA HIS A 50 12.12 18.14 14.21
C HIS A 50 12.36 19.21 13.15
N GLY A 51 11.48 19.31 12.13
CA GLY A 51 11.60 20.27 11.04
C GLY A 51 12.79 19.96 10.11
N TRP A 52 13.21 18.71 10.03
CA TRP A 52 14.20 18.28 9.06
C TRP A 52 13.56 18.25 7.67
N GLY A 53 14.25 18.81 6.67
CA GLY A 53 13.70 18.97 5.32
C GLY A 53 12.81 20.20 5.11
N GLY A 54 12.65 21.07 6.10
CA GLY A 54 11.80 22.26 5.95
C GLY A 54 10.32 21.95 6.16
N ASP A 55 9.49 22.11 5.12
CA ASP A 55 8.06 21.82 5.22
C ASP A 55 7.82 20.31 5.09
N GLY A 56 7.72 19.64 6.24
CA GLY A 56 7.57 18.19 6.27
C GLY A 56 6.31 17.65 5.59
N ALA A 57 5.30 18.49 5.31
CA ALA A 57 4.13 18.09 4.54
C ALA A 57 4.41 18.11 3.03
N GLU A 58 5.14 19.11 2.55
CA GLU A 58 5.67 19.16 1.18
C GLU A 58 6.58 17.97 0.90
N GLY A 59 7.54 17.70 1.79
CA GLY A 59 8.46 16.57 1.62
C GLY A 59 7.79 15.21 1.66
N LYS A 60 6.75 15.04 2.49
CA LYS A 60 5.94 13.81 2.49
C LYS A 60 5.16 13.64 1.19
N THR A 61 4.71 14.74 0.60
CA THR A 61 4.00 14.72 -0.69
C THR A 61 4.97 14.36 -1.81
N ALA A 62 6.16 14.97 -1.84
CA ALA A 62 7.22 14.63 -2.80
C ALA A 62 7.60 13.14 -2.72
N LEU A 63 7.76 12.60 -1.50
CA LEU A 63 7.99 11.17 -1.29
C LEU A 63 6.86 10.30 -1.84
N ALA A 64 5.61 10.70 -1.63
CA ALA A 64 4.47 9.96 -2.16
C ALA A 64 4.39 10.03 -3.69
N GLU A 65 4.74 11.17 -4.29
CA GLU A 65 4.79 11.34 -5.74
C GLU A 65 5.83 10.41 -6.38
N ASP A 66 7.07 10.40 -5.88
CA ASP A 66 8.15 9.55 -6.41
C ASP A 66 7.83 8.05 -6.27
N VAL A 67 7.23 7.66 -5.14
CA VAL A 67 6.79 6.27 -4.94
C VAL A 67 5.64 5.94 -5.89
N VAL A 68 4.63 6.80 -6.02
CA VAL A 68 3.51 6.55 -6.94
C VAL A 68 3.99 6.48 -8.40
N ASP A 69 4.92 7.33 -8.81
CA ASP A 69 5.51 7.30 -10.16
C ASP A 69 6.27 5.99 -10.42
N LEU A 70 7.02 5.48 -9.45
CA LEU A 70 7.68 4.18 -9.56
C LEU A 70 6.68 3.04 -9.81
N PHE A 71 5.59 3.00 -9.03
CA PHE A 71 4.55 1.99 -9.18
C PHE A 71 3.75 2.16 -10.49
N TYR A 72 3.47 3.40 -10.90
CA TYR A 72 2.84 3.73 -12.17
C TYR A 72 3.68 3.30 -13.37
N THR A 73 4.97 3.64 -13.35
CA THR A 73 5.94 3.27 -14.37
C THR A 73 6.07 1.75 -14.46
N ALA A 74 6.11 1.05 -13.34
CA ALA A 74 6.11 -0.41 -13.31
C ALA A 74 4.83 -1.00 -13.94
N ALA A 75 3.66 -0.44 -13.60
CA ALA A 75 2.37 -0.89 -14.13
C ALA A 75 2.28 -0.75 -15.65
N ILE A 76 2.62 0.42 -16.22
CA ILE A 76 2.53 0.68 -17.66
C ILE A 76 3.63 -0.03 -18.44
N SER A 77 4.86 -0.01 -17.93
CA SER A 77 5.99 -0.59 -18.65
C SER A 77 5.92 -2.12 -18.68
N GLY A 78 5.07 -2.75 -17.87
CA GLY A 78 4.90 -4.20 -17.84
C GLY A 78 6.20 -4.94 -17.50
N GLY A 79 7.15 -4.27 -16.84
CA GLY A 79 8.53 -4.72 -16.60
C GLY A 79 9.52 -4.56 -17.77
N ALA A 80 9.13 -3.96 -18.90
CA ALA A 80 9.98 -3.79 -20.08
C ALA A 80 10.76 -2.46 -20.12
N GLY A 81 10.46 -1.53 -19.21
CA GLY A 81 11.08 -0.19 -19.11
C GLY A 81 12.17 -0.08 -18.04
N ALA A 82 12.54 -1.20 -17.40
CA ALA A 82 13.61 -1.21 -16.43
C ALA A 82 14.96 -1.14 -17.14
N GLY A 83 15.64 0.01 -17.05
CA GLY A 83 17.05 0.11 -17.39
C GLY A 83 17.87 -0.92 -16.62
N GLU A 84 19.02 -1.32 -17.16
CA GLU A 84 19.94 -2.33 -16.61
C GLU A 84 20.18 -2.08 -15.10
N GLY A 85 19.44 -2.78 -14.24
CA GLY A 85 19.50 -2.60 -12.79
C GLY A 85 18.17 -2.63 -12.04
N SER A 86 17.03 -2.27 -12.66
CA SER A 86 15.72 -2.36 -11.99
C SER A 86 15.07 -3.73 -12.21
N SER A 87 14.74 -4.42 -11.12
CA SER A 87 14.20 -5.77 -11.15
C SER A 87 12.69 -5.74 -10.98
N SER A 88 11.95 -5.35 -12.03
CA SER A 88 10.49 -5.50 -11.99
C SER A 88 10.10 -6.97 -11.92
N LEU A 89 9.40 -7.37 -10.84
CA LEU A 89 8.91 -8.73 -10.67
C LEU A 89 7.51 -8.83 -11.29
N ARG A 90 7.36 -9.77 -12.24
CA ARG A 90 6.04 -10.20 -12.70
C ARG A 90 5.55 -11.32 -11.80
N GLU A 91 4.82 -10.96 -10.75
CA GLU A 91 4.13 -11.94 -9.91
C GLU A 91 2.67 -12.06 -10.41
N GLN A 92 2.28 -13.27 -10.82
CA GLN A 92 0.91 -13.58 -11.25
C GLN A 92 0.37 -12.69 -12.40
N GLY A 93 1.25 -12.24 -13.29
CA GLY A 93 0.89 -11.39 -14.44
C GLY A 93 0.77 -9.91 -14.13
N ILE A 94 0.94 -9.51 -12.87
CA ILE A 94 0.92 -8.12 -12.41
C ILE A 94 2.36 -7.58 -12.42
N ALA A 95 2.57 -6.39 -12.99
CA ALA A 95 3.86 -5.72 -12.95
C ALA A 95 4.01 -4.97 -11.61
N LEU A 96 5.01 -5.38 -10.83
CA LEU A 96 5.32 -4.82 -9.52
C LEU A 96 6.79 -4.37 -9.51
N PRO A 97 7.12 -3.20 -8.95
CA PRO A 97 8.52 -2.86 -8.68
C PRO A 97 9.07 -3.84 -7.63
N ALA A 98 10.38 -4.15 -7.70
CA ALA A 98 11.03 -4.93 -6.64
C ALA A 98 11.00 -4.13 -5.33
N ALA A 99 10.86 -4.84 -4.21
CA ALA A 99 10.91 -4.21 -2.89
C ALA A 99 12.26 -3.50 -2.65
N ASP A 100 13.36 -4.04 -3.19
CA ASP A 100 14.69 -3.42 -3.10
C ASP A 100 14.76 -2.10 -3.89
N ASP A 101 14.11 -2.03 -5.06
CA ASP A 101 14.03 -0.79 -5.85
C ASP A 101 13.21 0.27 -5.10
N VAL A 102 12.07 -0.14 -4.51
CA VAL A 102 11.24 0.75 -3.68
C VAL A 102 12.03 1.25 -2.46
N ALA A 103 12.75 0.36 -1.76
CA ALA A 103 13.56 0.73 -0.60
C ALA A 103 14.69 1.71 -0.99
N ALA A 104 15.34 1.50 -2.14
CA ALA A 104 16.35 2.42 -2.66
C ALA A 104 15.76 3.81 -2.97
N THR A 105 14.56 3.87 -3.56
CA THR A 105 13.85 5.14 -3.75
C THR A 105 13.52 5.80 -2.42
N LEU A 106 13.01 5.06 -1.43
CA LEU A 106 12.73 5.60 -0.10
C LEU A 106 13.99 6.18 0.55
N LEU A 107 15.12 5.48 0.51
CA LEU A 107 16.40 5.99 1.03
C LEU A 107 16.84 7.27 0.33
N HIS A 108 16.75 7.28 -1.01
CA HIS A 108 17.13 8.43 -1.80
C HIS A 108 16.31 9.67 -1.45
N VAL A 109 14.99 9.52 -1.41
CA VAL A 109 14.09 10.66 -1.18
C VAL A 109 14.15 11.08 0.28
N VAL A 110 14.15 10.15 1.25
CA VAL A 110 14.26 10.51 2.67
C VAL A 110 15.59 11.17 2.99
N GLY A 111 16.69 10.70 2.39
CA GLY A 111 18.00 11.33 2.54
C GLY A 111 18.04 12.74 1.95
N ASN A 112 17.47 12.96 0.77
CA ASN A 112 17.53 14.27 0.10
C ASN A 112 16.51 15.28 0.65
N GLU A 113 15.27 14.84 0.87
CA GLU A 113 14.16 15.70 1.25
C GLU A 113 14.19 15.98 2.75
N PHE A 114 14.55 15.01 3.58
CA PHE A 114 14.52 15.14 5.03
C PHE A 114 15.91 15.23 5.67
N ASP A 115 17.02 15.14 4.93
CA ASP A 115 18.39 15.10 5.49
C ASP A 115 18.54 13.98 6.55
N VAL A 116 17.88 12.84 6.31
CA VAL A 116 17.89 11.68 7.21
C VAL A 116 18.56 10.48 6.55
N ASP A 117 19.64 10.03 7.16
CA ASP A 117 20.23 8.72 6.87
C ASP A 117 19.51 7.62 7.65
N LEU A 118 18.89 6.69 6.94
CA LEU A 118 18.22 5.52 7.52
C LEU A 118 19.22 4.36 7.64
N GLU A 119 19.50 3.92 8.86
CA GLU A 119 20.39 2.79 9.15
C GLU A 119 19.69 1.65 9.92
N ASP A 120 18.38 1.81 10.20
CA ASP A 120 17.60 0.89 11.02
C ASP A 120 16.89 -0.20 10.21
N GLY A 121 16.98 -0.16 8.87
CA GLY A 121 16.32 -1.10 7.97
C GLY A 121 14.80 -0.91 7.87
N SER A 122 14.27 0.21 8.40
CA SER A 122 12.84 0.49 8.36
C SER A 122 12.33 0.73 6.94
N GLU A 123 13.17 1.24 6.04
CA GLU A 123 12.89 1.41 4.62
C GLU A 123 12.49 0.10 3.94
N VAL A 124 13.12 -1.02 4.33
CA VAL A 124 12.85 -2.34 3.73
C VAL A 124 11.47 -2.85 4.17
N LEU A 125 11.10 -2.61 5.43
CA LEU A 125 9.79 -2.98 5.95
C LEU A 125 8.69 -2.14 5.29
N VAL A 126 8.90 -0.83 5.19
CA VAL A 126 7.97 0.09 4.53
C VAL A 126 7.83 -0.24 3.04
N ALA A 127 8.93 -0.56 2.35
CA ALA A 127 8.90 -0.97 0.95
C ALA A 127 8.07 -2.25 0.73
N ARG A 128 8.24 -3.26 1.59
CA ARG A 128 7.43 -4.48 1.55
C ARG A 128 5.95 -4.17 1.75
N ASP A 129 5.65 -3.31 2.72
CA ASP A 129 4.27 -2.95 3.05
C ASP A 129 3.63 -2.13 1.90
N LEU A 130 4.38 -1.25 1.23
CA LEU A 130 3.95 -0.55 0.00
C LEU A 130 3.63 -1.53 -1.14
N VAL A 131 4.50 -2.52 -1.39
CA VAL A 131 4.25 -3.55 -2.41
C VAL A 131 2.99 -4.36 -2.08
N ALA A 132 2.75 -4.67 -0.80
CA ALA A 132 1.53 -5.34 -0.37
C ALA A 132 0.28 -4.47 -0.55
N LEU A 133 0.35 -3.19 -0.17
CA LEU A 133 -0.74 -2.23 -0.36
C LEU A 133 -1.10 -2.06 -1.84
N TRP A 134 -0.12 -2.03 -2.74
CA TRP A 134 -0.37 -1.96 -4.17
C TRP A 134 -1.16 -3.16 -4.70
N ARG A 135 -0.80 -4.38 -4.27
CA ARG A 135 -1.54 -5.61 -4.64
C ARG A 135 -3.00 -5.54 -4.18
N GLU A 136 -3.22 -5.07 -2.95
CA GLU A 136 -4.56 -4.89 -2.41
C GLU A 136 -5.37 -3.83 -3.20
N CYS A 137 -4.73 -2.70 -3.53
CA CYS A 137 -5.35 -1.63 -4.31
C CYS A 137 -5.74 -2.09 -5.72
N LEU A 138 -4.92 -2.92 -6.36
CA LEU A 138 -5.26 -3.52 -7.66
C LEU A 138 -6.47 -4.46 -7.55
N GLY A 139 -6.53 -5.29 -6.50
CA GLY A 139 -7.69 -6.15 -6.24
C GLY A 139 -8.98 -5.35 -6.04
N ARG A 140 -8.95 -4.34 -5.17
CA ARG A 140 -10.08 -3.44 -4.89
C ARG A 140 -10.47 -2.60 -6.11
N GLY A 141 -9.49 -2.15 -6.90
CA GLY A 141 -9.70 -1.40 -8.15
C GLY A 141 -10.42 -2.23 -9.20
N ALA A 142 -10.01 -3.49 -9.38
CA ALA A 142 -10.64 -4.43 -10.30
C ALA A 142 -12.08 -4.80 -9.89
N GLU A 143 -12.33 -5.01 -8.60
CA GLU A 143 -13.67 -5.24 -8.06
C GLU A 143 -14.61 -4.06 -8.35
N ARG A 144 -14.15 -2.83 -8.04
CA ARG A 144 -14.94 -1.61 -8.27
C ARG A 144 -15.19 -1.35 -9.75
N ALA A 145 -14.22 -1.63 -10.62
CA ALA A 145 -14.41 -1.52 -12.07
C ALA A 145 -15.53 -2.46 -12.55
N ARG A 146 -15.51 -3.73 -12.11
CA ARG A 146 -16.56 -4.72 -12.47
C ARG A 146 -17.94 -4.33 -11.95
N ALA A 147 -18.03 -3.79 -10.74
CA ALA A 147 -19.29 -3.33 -10.15
C ALA A 147 -19.89 -2.15 -10.94
N GLN A 148 -19.06 -1.21 -11.39
CA GLN A 148 -19.49 -0.06 -12.18
C GLN A 148 -19.81 -0.41 -13.63
N ASP A 149 -19.11 -1.37 -14.24
CA ASP A 149 -19.47 -1.87 -15.57
C ASP A 149 -20.84 -2.57 -15.54
N ARG A 150 -21.15 -3.29 -14.45
CA ARG A 150 -22.48 -3.87 -14.22
C ARG A 150 -23.55 -2.78 -14.05
N GLU A 151 -23.18 -1.63 -13.48
CA GLU A 151 -24.04 -0.45 -13.35
C GLU A 151 -24.20 0.35 -14.64
N GLY A 152 -23.15 0.52 -15.43
CA GLY A 152 -23.24 1.16 -16.75
C GLY A 152 -24.19 0.38 -17.66
N ARG A 153 -24.00 -0.95 -17.73
CA ARG A 153 -24.87 -1.82 -18.54
C ARG A 153 -26.33 -1.81 -18.09
N ARG A 154 -26.63 -1.70 -16.78
CA ARG A 154 -28.02 -1.62 -16.31
C ARG A 154 -28.66 -0.27 -16.66
N PHE A 155 -27.89 0.81 -16.62
CA PHE A 155 -28.37 2.15 -16.94
C PHE A 155 -28.54 2.35 -18.46
N ASP A 156 -27.65 1.80 -19.27
CA ASP A 156 -27.77 1.80 -20.73
C ASP A 156 -28.96 0.94 -21.20
N ALA A 157 -29.16 -0.25 -20.63
CA ALA A 157 -30.34 -1.08 -20.91
C ALA A 157 -31.66 -0.38 -20.54
N GLN A 158 -31.67 0.39 -19.44
CA GLN A 158 -32.84 1.16 -19.02
C GLN A 158 -33.07 2.41 -19.89
N ARG A 159 -32.02 2.97 -20.50
CA ARG A 159 -32.11 4.12 -21.42
C ARG A 159 -32.54 3.71 -22.82
N GLU A 160 -32.12 2.54 -23.30
CA GLU A 160 -32.51 1.99 -24.61
C GLU A 160 -33.91 1.35 -24.59
N GLY A 161 -34.41 0.91 -23.43
CA GLY A 161 -35.78 0.39 -23.27
C GLY A 161 -36.92 1.44 -23.27
N GLY A 162 -36.61 2.71 -23.56
CA GLY A 162 -37.55 3.84 -23.45
C GLY A 162 -38.32 4.22 -24.73
N GLY A 163 -38.29 3.42 -25.80
CA GLY A 163 -39.00 3.76 -27.03
C GLY A 163 -39.33 2.57 -27.93
N GLY A 164 -40.57 2.08 -27.87
CA GLY A 164 -41.14 1.22 -28.90
C GLY A 164 -42.16 0.20 -28.40
N ASP A 165 -43.42 0.63 -28.35
CA ASP A 165 -44.63 -0.08 -28.81
C ASP A 165 -44.73 -1.62 -28.68
N GLU A 166 -45.73 -2.02 -27.89
CA GLU A 166 -46.44 -3.30 -27.81
C GLU A 166 -46.34 -4.28 -29.01
N SER A 167 -45.68 -5.43 -28.83
CA SER A 167 -46.04 -6.66 -29.55
C SER A 167 -45.58 -7.96 -28.85
N SER A 168 -46.55 -8.59 -28.21
CA SER A 168 -46.78 -10.04 -28.05
C SER A 168 -45.68 -11.03 -28.50
N GLY A 169 -45.27 -11.90 -27.57
CA GLY A 169 -44.63 -13.18 -27.88
C GLY A 169 -43.89 -13.79 -26.69
N ASP A 170 -44.62 -14.56 -25.87
CA ASP A 170 -44.09 -15.72 -25.13
C ASP A 170 -43.01 -16.44 -25.94
N ASP A 171 -41.89 -16.85 -25.31
CA ASP A 171 -41.64 -18.28 -25.08
C ASP A 171 -40.24 -18.60 -24.46
N TYR A 172 -40.30 -19.47 -23.43
CA TYR A 172 -39.31 -20.39 -22.86
C TYR A 172 -38.17 -19.84 -21.98
N GLU A 173 -38.29 -20.03 -20.66
CA GLU A 173 -37.77 -21.17 -19.85
C GLU A 173 -36.28 -20.98 -19.54
N GLY A 174 -35.78 -21.02 -18.31
CA GLY A 174 -36.25 -21.67 -17.09
C GLY A 174 -34.99 -22.18 -16.40
N SER A 175 -34.69 -21.69 -15.20
CA SER A 175 -34.15 -22.51 -14.11
C SER A 175 -34.24 -21.70 -12.83
N GLU A 176 -35.19 -22.14 -12.03
CA GLU A 176 -35.32 -21.95 -10.59
C GLU A 176 -34.19 -22.72 -9.87
N ASP A 177 -34.06 -22.48 -8.57
CA ASP A 177 -33.17 -23.12 -7.57
C ASP A 177 -31.65 -22.83 -7.67
N ASP A 178 -30.92 -22.60 -6.57
CA ASP A 178 -31.14 -23.16 -5.23
C ASP A 178 -30.55 -22.22 -4.15
N ASP A 179 -31.36 -21.90 -3.14
CA ASP A 179 -30.92 -21.44 -1.82
C ASP A 179 -30.41 -22.67 -1.05
N ASP A 180 -29.09 -22.79 -0.84
CA ASP A 180 -28.52 -23.79 0.09
C ASP A 180 -28.06 -23.08 1.38
N ASP A 181 -29.01 -22.94 2.30
CA ASP A 181 -28.76 -22.74 3.73
C ASP A 181 -28.31 -24.09 4.33
N GLY A 182 -26.99 -24.27 4.46
CA GLY A 182 -26.37 -25.41 5.14
C GLY A 182 -25.85 -25.02 6.53
N ASP A 183 -26.75 -24.87 7.49
CA ASP A 183 -26.45 -24.90 8.92
C ASP A 183 -26.33 -26.36 9.39
N GLU A 184 -25.12 -26.80 9.70
CA GLU A 184 -24.88 -27.98 10.54
C GLU A 184 -23.79 -27.69 11.57
N ASP A 185 -24.22 -27.09 12.69
CA ASP A 185 -23.67 -27.43 14.00
C ASP A 185 -23.69 -28.97 14.20
N GLU A 186 -22.56 -29.58 14.60
CA GLU A 186 -22.46 -30.39 15.83
C GLU A 186 -21.09 -31.12 16.03
N ARG A 187 -20.29 -30.55 16.96
CA ARG A 187 -19.65 -31.17 18.15
C ARG A 187 -18.46 -32.16 18.08
N MET A 188 -17.51 -31.85 18.99
CA MET A 188 -16.42 -32.64 19.65
C MET A 188 -15.18 -32.96 18.81
N ASP A 189 -13.95 -32.70 19.26
CA ASP A 189 -13.35 -33.18 20.51
C ASP A 189 -12.17 -32.29 20.98
N GLY A 190 -11.93 -32.31 22.29
CA GLY A 190 -11.00 -31.42 22.98
C GLY A 190 -9.52 -31.75 22.83
N VAL A 191 -8.71 -30.69 22.90
CA VAL A 191 -7.32 -30.79 23.35
C VAL A 191 -7.01 -29.56 24.19
N GLU A 192 -6.97 -29.79 25.50
CA GLU A 192 -6.43 -28.86 26.48
C GLU A 192 -4.94 -28.61 26.16
N GLY A 193 -4.61 -27.35 25.87
CA GLY A 193 -3.25 -26.95 25.47
C GLY A 193 -2.90 -25.55 25.94
N GLN A 194 -2.95 -25.33 27.25
CA GLN A 194 -2.21 -24.30 28.00
C GLN A 194 -2.20 -22.88 27.39
N VAL A 195 -3.25 -22.12 27.71
CA VAL A 195 -3.13 -20.66 27.78
C VAL A 195 -2.12 -20.29 28.87
N PRO A 196 -1.06 -19.51 28.59
CA PRO A 196 -0.32 -18.87 29.66
C PRO A 196 -1.29 -17.95 30.39
N GLN A 197 -1.51 -18.23 31.67
CA GLN A 197 -2.40 -17.44 32.51
C GLN A 197 -2.03 -15.96 32.46
N LEU A 198 -3.05 -15.13 32.29
CA LEU A 198 -3.03 -13.71 32.59
C LEU A 198 -2.46 -13.54 34.00
N VAL A 199 -1.17 -13.19 34.07
CA VAL A 199 -0.53 -12.84 35.33
C VAL A 199 -1.29 -11.62 35.85
N GLU A 200 -2.01 -11.81 36.96
CA GLU A 200 -2.54 -10.71 37.76
C GLU A 200 -1.44 -9.66 37.88
N THR A 201 -1.74 -8.46 37.37
CA THR A 201 -0.84 -7.31 37.43
C THR A 201 -0.44 -7.12 38.89
N ARG A 202 0.78 -7.54 39.24
CA ARG A 202 1.40 -7.09 40.48
C ARG A 202 1.35 -5.55 40.42
N PRO A 203 0.81 -4.86 41.43
CA PRO A 203 0.85 -3.41 41.43
C PRO A 203 2.29 -2.99 41.19
N ARG A 204 2.52 -2.24 40.12
CA ARG A 204 3.82 -1.66 39.79
C ARG A 204 4.18 -0.79 40.99
N GLU A 205 5.12 -1.26 41.82
CA GLU A 205 5.67 -0.46 42.90
C GLU A 205 6.27 0.78 42.27
N GLU A 206 5.73 1.95 42.59
CA GLU A 206 6.20 3.21 42.04
C GLU A 206 7.69 3.38 42.41
N PRO A 207 8.55 3.75 41.45
CA PRO A 207 9.95 4.01 41.75
C PRO A 207 10.02 5.15 42.76
N VAL A 208 10.70 4.91 43.89
CA VAL A 208 10.94 5.95 44.90
C VAL A 208 11.93 6.95 44.29
N VAL A 209 11.39 8.09 43.87
CA VAL A 209 12.14 9.22 43.33
C VAL A 209 12.52 10.13 44.49
N ASP A 210 13.80 10.50 44.59
CA ASP A 210 14.29 11.46 45.59
C ASP A 210 13.77 12.89 45.32
N GLU A 211 13.97 13.81 46.25
CA GLU A 211 13.62 15.25 46.10
C GLU A 211 14.33 15.94 44.92
N ASP A 212 15.34 15.29 44.31
CA ASP A 212 16.08 15.72 43.11
C ASP A 212 15.63 15.04 41.79
N GLY A 213 14.61 14.18 41.80
CA GLY A 213 14.02 13.65 40.54
C GLY A 213 14.74 12.44 39.92
N PHE A 214 15.72 11.83 40.61
CA PHE A 214 16.43 10.63 40.15
C PHE A 214 15.94 9.36 40.86
N GLU A 215 15.89 8.23 40.13
CA GLU A 215 15.50 6.91 40.64
C GLU A 215 16.61 6.29 41.49
N LEU A 216 16.32 5.95 42.76
CA LEU A 216 17.29 5.36 43.68
C LEU A 216 17.64 3.91 43.29
N VAL A 217 18.91 3.66 42.97
CA VAL A 217 19.46 2.30 42.82
C VAL A 217 19.46 1.55 44.17
N GLN A 218 18.54 0.62 44.36
CA GLN A 218 18.50 -0.23 45.54
C GLN A 218 19.69 -1.20 45.57
N THR A 219 20.68 -0.94 46.42
CA THR A 219 21.80 -1.87 46.62
C THR A 219 21.37 -3.04 47.51
N LYS A 220 21.35 -4.25 46.95
CA LYS A 220 20.96 -5.49 47.64
C LYS A 220 21.96 -5.79 48.78
N LYS A 221 21.47 -5.72 50.02
CA LYS A 221 22.20 -5.94 51.27
C LYS A 221 22.91 -7.30 51.28
N LYS A 222 24.25 -7.25 51.36
CA LYS A 222 25.17 -8.38 51.53
C LYS A 222 24.93 -9.05 52.89
N GLY A 223 24.62 -10.35 52.86
CA GLY A 223 24.35 -11.17 54.05
C GLY A 223 25.53 -11.21 55.02
N GLY A 224 25.26 -10.89 56.29
CA GLY A 224 26.15 -11.11 57.41
C GLY A 224 25.74 -12.37 58.15
N ARG A 225 26.52 -13.45 57.99
CA ARG A 225 26.58 -14.56 58.95
C ARG A 225 27.13 -14.01 60.27
N ARG A 226 26.39 -14.21 61.35
CA ARG A 226 26.91 -14.53 62.70
C ARG A 226 25.77 -14.85 63.64
#